data_AF-A0A1V5UF97-F1
#
_entry.id   AF-A0A1V5UF97-F1
#
_cell.length_a   1.000
_cell.length_b   1.000
_cell.length_c   1.000
_cell.angle_alpha   90.00
_cell.angle_beta   90.00
_cell.angle_gamma   90.00
#
_symmetry.space_group_name_H-M   'P 1'
#
loop_
_entity.id
_entity.type
_entity.pdbx_description
1 polymer ?
#
loop_
_entity_poly.entity_id
_entity_poly.type
_entity_poly.pdbx_seq_one_letter_code
_entity_poly.pdbx_strand_id
1 'polypeptide(L)'
;MKIIVRKPVQSEIDFMKKQPIWECEPKTFPWHYDEKETCLILEGKVKVKAGKEEAIFAAGDLVIFPQGLDCEWTVSEKVRKHYKFGE
;
A
#
# COMPACT_ATOMS: atom_id res chain seq x y z
N MET A 1 5.94 -8.39 -12.33
CA MET A 1 6.30 -7.54 -11.18
C MET A 1 5.19 -7.75 -10.16
N LYS A 2 5.48 -8.24 -8.95
CA LYS A 2 4.44 -8.67 -8.00
C LYS A 2 4.28 -7.68 -6.86
N ILE A 3 3.05 -7.50 -6.40
CA ILE A 3 2.75 -6.79 -5.16
C ILE A 3 3.15 -7.70 -4.00
N ILE A 4 4.00 -7.21 -3.10
CA ILE A 4 4.42 -7.97 -1.91
C ILE A 4 3.60 -7.49 -0.72
N VAL A 5 2.90 -8.41 -0.05
CA VAL A 5 2.20 -8.14 1.21
C VAL A 5 2.82 -9.04 2.29
N ARG A 6 3.33 -8.43 3.37
CA ARG A 6 3.89 -9.18 4.50
C ARG A 6 3.77 -8.39 5.80
N LYS A 7 4.07 -9.04 6.93
CA LYS A 7 4.26 -8.33 8.18
C LYS A 7 5.62 -7.62 8.20
N PRO A 8 5.68 -6.35 8.63
CA PRO A 8 6.94 -5.64 8.80
C PRO A 8 7.70 -6.18 10.02
N VAL A 9 9.02 -5.98 10.03
CA VAL A 9 9.82 -6.11 11.26
C VAL A 9 9.82 -4.80 12.05
N GLN A 10 10.20 -4.84 13.33
CA GLN A 10 10.15 -3.68 14.22
C GLN A 10 10.89 -2.46 13.65
N SER A 11 12.08 -2.64 13.10
CA SER A 11 12.86 -1.55 12.48
C SER A 11 12.14 -0.89 11.30
N GLU A 12 11.38 -1.64 10.52
CA GLU A 12 10.58 -1.10 9.42
C GLU A 12 9.38 -0.31 9.94
N ILE A 13 8.73 -0.79 11.00
CA ILE A 13 7.67 -0.05 11.66
C ILE A 13 8.20 1.30 12.16
N ASP A 14 9.34 1.30 12.85
CA ASP A 14 9.93 2.53 13.40
C ASP A 14 10.41 3.50 12.31
N PHE A 15 10.87 2.98 11.18
CA PHE A 15 11.20 3.79 10.01
C PHE A 15 9.94 4.37 9.34
N MET A 16 8.93 3.54 9.08
CA MET A 16 7.69 3.93 8.42
C MET A 16 6.90 4.94 9.24
N LYS A 17 6.92 4.85 10.59
CA LYS A 17 6.33 5.85 11.48
C LYS A 17 6.84 7.28 11.29
N LYS A 18 8.03 7.45 10.71
CA LYS A 18 8.62 8.76 10.40
C LYS A 18 8.23 9.29 9.01
N GLN A 19 7.62 8.44 8.18
CA GLN A 19 7.20 8.81 6.83
C GLN A 19 5.85 9.56 6.87
N PRO A 20 5.50 10.33 5.83
CA PRO A 20 4.20 10.97 5.75
C PRO A 20 3.05 9.95 5.80
N ILE A 21 1.91 10.42 6.29
CA ILE A 21 0.67 9.64 6.35
C ILE A 21 -0.21 10.04 5.18
N TRP A 22 -0.79 9.05 4.53
CA TRP A 22 -1.84 9.21 3.55
C TRP A 22 -3.13 8.60 4.07
N GLU A 23 -4.24 9.31 3.85
CA GLU A 23 -5.58 8.92 4.27
C GLU A 23 -6.54 8.98 3.08
N CYS A 24 -7.45 8.01 3.02
CA CYS A 24 -8.43 7.95 1.96
C CYS A 24 -9.72 7.30 2.43
N GLU A 25 -10.84 7.96 2.17
CA GLU A 25 -12.18 7.41 2.38
C GLU A 25 -12.44 6.22 1.43
N PRO A 26 -13.44 5.37 1.72
CA PRO A 26 -13.83 4.27 0.85
C PRO A 26 -14.15 4.75 -0.57
N LYS A 27 -13.29 4.37 -1.52
CA LYS A 27 -13.45 4.67 -2.94
C LYS A 27 -12.65 3.69 -3.79
N THR A 28 -13.06 3.57 -5.04
CA THR A 28 -12.34 2.82 -6.08
C THR A 28 -11.74 3.80 -7.08
N PHE A 29 -10.46 3.64 -7.41
CA PHE A 29 -9.76 4.50 -8.36
C PHE A 29 -8.57 3.79 -9.02
N PRO A 30 -8.26 4.13 -10.29
CA PRO A 30 -7.05 3.67 -10.93
C PRO A 30 -5.83 4.41 -10.37
N TRP A 31 -4.69 3.73 -10.32
CA TRP A 31 -3.42 4.27 -9.88
C TRP A 31 -2.25 3.67 -10.66
N HIS A 32 -1.26 4.52 -10.98
CA HIS A 32 -0.02 4.12 -11.62
C HIS A 32 1.16 4.38 -10.68
N TYR A 33 2.06 3.41 -10.56
CA TYR A 33 3.25 3.52 -9.75
C TYR A 33 4.46 3.88 -10.62
N ASP A 34 4.79 5.17 -10.71
CA ASP A 34 5.98 5.65 -11.46
C ASP A 34 7.30 5.20 -10.82
N GLU A 35 7.28 4.94 -9.51
CA GLU A 35 8.40 4.48 -8.71
C GLU A 35 7.93 3.39 -7.74
N LYS A 36 8.89 2.67 -7.15
CA LYS A 36 8.60 1.71 -6.08
C LYS A 36 7.97 2.44 -4.89
N GLU A 37 6.84 1.94 -4.40
CA GLU A 37 6.18 2.45 -3.20
C GLU A 37 6.22 1.37 -2.12
N THR A 38 6.69 1.74 -0.91
CA THR A 38 6.53 0.92 0.29
C THR A 38 5.53 1.59 1.22
N CYS A 39 4.50 0.86 1.63
CA CYS A 39 3.45 1.35 2.50
C CYS A 39 3.28 0.49 3.74
N LEU A 40 3.07 1.12 4.89
CA LEU A 40 2.63 0.46 6.12
C LEU A 40 1.20 0.87 6.40
N ILE A 41 0.28 -0.10 6.40
CA ILE A 41 -1.13 0.15 6.64
C ILE A 41 -1.36 0.25 8.15
N LEU A 42 -1.90 1.39 8.59
CA LEU A 42 -2.25 1.65 9.98
C LEU A 42 -3.69 1.27 10.28
N GLU A 43 -4.59 1.53 9.33
CA GLU A 43 -6.03 1.32 9.48
C GLU A 43 -6.67 1.04 8.12
N GLY A 44 -7.80 0.35 8.15
CA GLY A 44 -8.65 0.11 6.98
C GLY A 44 -8.34 -1.20 6.25
N LYS A 45 -9.08 -1.38 5.17
CA LYS A 45 -9.03 -2.58 4.32
C LYS A 45 -9.05 -2.18 2.86
N VAL A 46 -8.05 -2.65 2.14
CA VAL A 46 -7.85 -2.30 0.74
C VAL A 46 -7.62 -3.58 -0.07
N LYS A 47 -8.17 -3.56 -1.28
CA LYS A 47 -7.89 -4.52 -2.33
C LYS A 47 -7.27 -3.77 -3.50
N VAL A 48 -6.14 -4.25 -3.99
CA VAL A 48 -5.49 -3.73 -5.20
C VAL A 48 -5.50 -4.81 -6.27
N LYS A 49 -5.94 -4.45 -7.47
CA LYS A 49 -5.97 -5.35 -8.62
C LYS A 49 -5.05 -4.83 -9.71
N ALA A 50 -4.11 -5.66 -10.15
CA ALA A 50 -3.18 -5.36 -11.23
C ALA A 50 -3.26 -6.47 -12.29
N GLY A 51 -4.08 -6.27 -13.32
CA GLY A 51 -4.36 -7.28 -14.34
C GLY A 51 -4.96 -8.56 -13.76
N LYS A 52 -4.16 -9.64 -13.73
CA LYS A 52 -4.55 -10.95 -13.15
C LYS A 52 -4.14 -11.12 -11.69
N GLU A 53 -3.35 -10.20 -11.15
CA GLU A 53 -2.92 -10.23 -9.75
C GLU A 53 -3.89 -9.43 -8.88
N GLU A 54 -4.20 -9.96 -7.70
CA GLU A 54 -5.00 -9.29 -6.67
C GLU A 54 -4.24 -9.37 -5.35
N ALA A 55 -4.09 -8.22 -4.68
CA ALA A 55 -3.52 -8.11 -3.36
C ALA A 55 -4.56 -7.55 -2.40
N ILE A 56 -4.77 -8.22 -1.27
CA ILE A 56 -5.66 -7.76 -0.20
C ILE A 56 -4.80 -7.56 1.04
N PHE A 57 -4.93 -6.41 1.67
CA PHE A 57 -4.16 -6.06 2.85
C PHE A 57 -4.98 -5.17 3.78
N ALA A 58 -4.62 -5.18 5.05
CA ALA A 58 -5.31 -4.45 6.10
C ALA A 58 -4.31 -3.88 7.12
N ALA A 59 -4.84 -3.26 8.18
CA ALA A 59 -4.05 -2.73 9.28
C ALA A 59 -2.95 -3.70 9.77
N GLY A 60 -1.72 -3.18 9.88
CA GLY A 60 -0.53 -3.92 10.30
C GLY A 60 0.22 -4.65 9.19
N ASP A 61 -0.21 -4.55 7.93
CA ASP A 61 0.53 -5.07 6.79
C ASP A 61 1.49 -4.04 6.19
N LEU A 62 2.66 -4.52 5.74
CA LEU A 62 3.59 -3.79 4.90
C LEU A 62 3.41 -4.26 3.45
N VAL A 63 3.17 -3.31 2.56
CA VAL A 63 2.91 -3.56 1.15
C VAL A 63 3.99 -2.87 0.32
N ILE A 64 4.55 -3.60 -0.66
CA ILE A 64 5.53 -3.06 -1.60
C ILE A 64 4.96 -3.18 -3.00
N PHE A 65 4.78 -2.03 -3.65
CA PHE A 65 4.38 -1.92 -5.03
C PHE A 65 5.62 -1.69 -5.90
N PRO A 66 5.85 -2.52 -6.94
CA PRO A 66 6.94 -2.33 -7.87
C PRO A 66 6.71 -1.12 -8.78
N GLN A 67 7.81 -0.53 -9.24
CA GLN A 67 7.81 0.51 -10.26
C GLN A 67 7.19 0.02 -11.58
N GLY A 68 6.44 0.90 -12.25
CA GLY A 68 5.76 0.64 -13.52
C GLY A 68 4.49 -0.20 -13.37
N LEU A 69 3.90 -0.26 -12.17
CA LEU A 69 2.68 -1.04 -11.93
C LEU A 69 1.42 -0.18 -12.14
N ASP A 70 0.62 -0.57 -13.12
CA ASP A 70 -0.76 -0.13 -13.27
C ASP A 70 -1.70 -0.99 -12.43
N CYS A 71 -2.50 -0.36 -11.57
CA CYS A 71 -3.44 -1.07 -10.72
C CYS A 71 -4.70 -0.27 -10.42
N GLU A 72 -5.71 -0.96 -9.93
CA GLU A 72 -6.94 -0.38 -9.40
C GLU A 72 -6.99 -0.59 -7.90
N TRP A 73 -7.10 0.51 -7.16
CA TRP A 73 -7.30 0.51 -5.71
C TRP A 73 -8.79 0.48 -5.41
N THR A 74 -9.21 -0.46 -4.58
CA THR A 74 -10.55 -0.54 -3.99
C THR A 74 -10.40 -0.43 -2.49
N VAL A 75 -10.68 0.75 -1.95
CA VAL A 75 -10.69 1.01 -0.50
C VAL A 75 -12.08 0.68 0.02
N SER A 76 -12.22 -0.40 0.78
CA SER A 76 -13.51 -0.84 1.34
C SER A 76 -13.83 -0.13 2.66
N GLU A 77 -12.79 0.15 3.45
CA GLU A 77 -12.86 0.87 4.72
C GLU A 77 -11.82 1.97 4.70
N LYS A 78 -12.11 3.11 5.34
CA LYS A 78 -11.21 4.27 5.39
C LYS A 78 -9.79 3.80 5.69
N VAL A 79 -8.87 4.06 4.78
CA VAL A 79 -7.49 3.60 4.89
C VAL A 79 -6.62 4.72 5.40
N ARG A 80 -5.71 4.37 6.31
CA ARG A 80 -4.63 5.22 6.77
C ARG A 80 -3.32 4.44 6.61
N LYS A 81 -2.35 4.99 5.88
CA LYS A 81 -1.06 4.33 5.64
C LYS A 81 0.11 5.31 5.74
N HIS A 82 1.24 4.86 6.25
CA HIS A 82 2.51 5.51 5.96
C HIS A 82 2.98 5.08 4.58
N TYR A 83 3.56 5.99 3.80
CA TYR A 83 4.05 5.69 2.46
C TYR A 83 5.45 6.27 2.25
N LYS A 84 6.26 5.57 1.48
CA LYS A 84 7.55 6.02 0.99
C LYS A 84 7.66 5.67 -0.48
N PHE A 85 7.92 6.69 -1.30
CA PHE A 85 8.33 6.54 -2.68
C PHE A 85 9.85 6.44 -2.78
N GLY A 86 10.31 5.75 -3.82
CA GLY A 86 11.74 5.56 -4.11
C GLY A 86 12.33 4.31 -3.47
N GLU A 87 13.61 4.08 -3.76
CA GLU A 87 14.40 2.95 -3.26
C GLU A 87 15.16 3.28 -1.96
#